data_AF-M5FII6-F1
#
_entry.id   AF-M5FII6-F1
#
_cell.length_a   1.000
_cell.length_b   1.000
_cell.length_c   1.000
_cell.angle_alpha   90.00
_cell.angle_beta   90.00
_cell.angle_gamma   90.00
#
_symmetry.space_group_name_H-M   'P 1'
#
loop_
_entity.id
_entity.type
_entity.pdbx_description
1 polymer ?
#
loop_
_entity_poly.entity_id
_entity_poly.type
_entity_poly.pdbx_seq_one_letter_code
_entity_poly.pdbx_strand_id
1 'polypeptide(L)' 'MTPPDPIRRFVEATNEGDTAAFLDTFTADALLSDWGRTFNGRAEIAQLWTTPIRSALP' A
#
# COMPACT_ATOMS: atom_id res chain seq x y z
N MET A 1 6.28 -3.31 22.75
CA MET A 1 4.89 -2.87 22.47
C MET A 1 4.53 -3.40 21.09
N THR A 2 3.36 -4.00 20.94
CA THR A 2 2.86 -4.48 19.63
C THR A 2 1.96 -3.40 19.03
N PRO A 3 2.13 -3.04 17.74
CA PRO A 3 1.24 -2.07 17.10
C PRO A 3 -0.20 -2.58 17.04
N PRO A 4 -1.19 -1.69 16.90
CA PRO A 4 -2.58 -2.08 16.67
C PRO A 4 -2.70 -2.99 15.43
N ASP A 5 -3.65 -3.93 15.48
CA ASP A 5 -3.83 -4.95 14.44
C ASP A 5 -3.86 -4.43 12.99
N PRO A 6 -4.54 -3.30 12.66
CA PRO A 6 -4.53 -2.79 11.30
C PRO A 6 -3.13 -2.44 10.78
N ILE A 7 -2.29 -1.83 11.63
CA ILE A 7 -0.92 -1.46 11.27
C ILE A 7 -0.04 -2.70 11.16
N ARG A 8 -0.21 -3.65 12.09
CA ARG A 8 0.52 -4.92 12.06
C ARG A 8 0.27 -5.68 10.76
N ARG A 9 -1.00 -5.85 10.37
CA ARG A 9 -1.39 -6.54 9.13
C ARG A 9 -0.86 -5.85 7.87
N PHE A 10 -0.91 -4.52 7.83
CA PHE A 10 -0.35 -3.72 6.73
C PHE A 10 1.15 -3.99 6.53
N VAL A 11 1.92 -3.98 7.63
CA VAL A 11 3.37 -4.24 7.59
C VAL A 11 3.67 -5.70 7.20
N GLU A 12 2.96 -6.66 7.78
CA GLU A 12 3.13 -8.09 7.45
C GLU A 12 2.85 -8.35 5.97
N ALA A 13 1.70 -7.93 5.44
CA ALA A 13 1.34 -8.13 4.04
C ALA A 13 2.31 -7.43 3.07
N THR A 14 2.80 -6.23 3.42
CA THR A 14 3.80 -5.51 2.63
C THR A 14 5.12 -6.28 2.56
N ASN A 15 5.61 -6.81 3.68
CA ASN A 15 6.87 -7.53 3.76
C ASN A 15 6.81 -8.90 3.06
N GLU A 16 5.66 -9.56 3.09
CA GLU A 16 5.41 -10.84 2.42
C GLU A 16 5.18 -10.69 0.90
N GLY A 17 4.95 -9.46 0.43
CA GLY A 17 4.57 -9.19 -0.96
C GLY A 17 3.16 -9.68 -1.29
N ASP A 18 2.32 -9.92 -0.28
CA ASP A 18 0.92 -10.34 -0.47
C ASP A 18 0.05 -9.13 -0.82
N THR A 19 -0.12 -8.91 -2.13
CA THR A 19 -0.91 -7.79 -2.64
C THR A 19 -2.38 -7.88 -2.22
N ALA A 20 -2.96 -9.08 -2.10
CA ALA A 20 -4.36 -9.23 -1.74
C ALA A 20 -4.57 -8.84 -0.27
N ALA A 21 -3.76 -9.39 0.63
CA ALA A 21 -3.80 -9.05 2.06
C ALA A 21 -3.49 -7.57 2.30
N PHE A 22 -2.56 -6.99 1.53
CA PHE A 22 -2.25 -5.56 1.57
C PHE A 22 -3.47 -4.71 1.22
N LEU A 23 -4.15 -5.03 0.11
CA LEU A 23 -5.33 -4.28 -0.34
C LEU A 23 -6.51 -4.37 0.64
N ASP A 24 -6.65 -5.48 1.35
CA ASP A 24 -7.68 -5.67 2.37
C ASP A 24 -7.47 -4.82 3.63
N THR A 25 -6.29 -4.19 3.78
CA THR A 25 -6.06 -3.22 4.86
C THR A 25 -6.68 -1.85 4.60
N PHE A 26 -7.14 -1.61 3.36
CA PHE A 26 -7.71 -0.34 2.94
C PHE A 26 -9.23 -0.42 2.77
N THR A 27 -9.95 0.66 3.11
CA THR A 27 -11.36 0.81 2.75
C THR A 27 -11.51 1.03 1.24
N ALA A 28 -12.74 0.86 0.72
CA ALA A 28 -13.01 1.05 -0.71
C ALA A 28 -12.69 2.47 -1.21
N ASP A 29 -12.80 3.46 -0.32
CA ASP A 29 -12.59 4.90 -0.54
C ASP A 29 -11.26 5.42 0.03
N ALA A 30 -10.33 4.53 0.37
CA ALA A 30 -9.06 4.92 0.97
C ALA A 30 -8.23 5.85 0.07
N LEU A 31 -7.55 6.82 0.69
CA LEU A 31 -6.55 7.66 0.04
C LEU A 31 -5.17 7.21 0.50
N LEU A 32 -4.30 6.83 -0.43
CA LEU A 32 -2.90 6.53 -0.15
C LEU A 32 -2.01 7.54 -0.85
N SER A 33 -1.17 8.23 -0.09
CA SER A 33 -0.10 9.06 -0.64
C SER A 33 1.24 8.42 -0.36
N ASP A 34 2.00 8.12 -1.40
CA ASP A 34 3.32 7.49 -1.29
C ASP A 34 4.28 8.03 -2.36
N TRP A 35 5.46 8.46 -1.92
CA TRP A 35 6.51 9.09 -2.74
C TRP A 35 6.00 10.10 -3.77
N GLY A 36 5.09 10.99 -3.36
CA GLY A 36 4.55 12.05 -4.23
C GLY A 36 3.49 11.59 -5.24
N ARG A 37 3.06 10.32 -5.18
CA ARG A 37 1.87 9.81 -5.88
C ARG A 37 0.70 9.72 -4.92
N THR A 38 -0.50 9.87 -5.45
CA THR A 38 -1.74 9.72 -4.69
C THR A 38 -2.63 8.72 -5.41
N PHE A 39 -3.19 7.79 -4.66
CA PHE A 39 -4.06 6.72 -5.14
C PHE A 39 -5.40 6.78 -4.39
N ASN A 40 -6.49 6.76 -5.14
CA ASN A 40 -7.87 6.86 -4.67
C ASN A 40 -8.56 5.50 -4.83
N GLY A 41 -8.76 4.83 -3.70
CA GLY A 41 -9.39 3.53 -3.61
C GLY A 41 -8.46 2.37 -3.94
N ARG A 42 -8.91 1.15 -3.57
CA ARG A 42 -8.13 -0.09 -3.69
C ARG A 42 -7.64 -0.38 -5.11
N ALA A 43 -8.43 -0.02 -6.12
CA ALA A 43 -8.06 -0.24 -7.52
C ALA A 43 -6.84 0.58 -7.96
N GLU A 44 -6.73 1.84 -7.52
CA GLU A 44 -5.56 2.66 -7.78
C GLU A 44 -4.38 2.24 -6.89
N ILE A 45 -4.63 1.91 -5.61
CA ILE A 45 -3.60 1.44 -4.68
C ILE A 45 -2.92 0.17 -5.19
N ALA A 46 -3.64 -0.74 -5.86
CA ALA A 46 -3.07 -1.94 -6.48
C ALA A 46 -1.99 -1.63 -7.53
N GLN A 47 -2.03 -0.45 -8.16
CA GLN A 47 -1.04 -0.01 -9.14
C GLN A 47 0.32 0.31 -8.53
N LEU A 48 0.39 0.50 -7.20
CA LEU A 48 1.63 0.73 -6.46
C LEU A 48 2.65 -0.40 -6.70
N TRP A 49 2.16 -1.64 -6.79
CA TRP A 49 2.97 -2.85 -6.94
C TRP A 49 3.34 -3.19 -8.39
N THR A 50 2.53 -2.75 -9.34
CA THR A 50 2.72 -3.07 -10.77
C THR A 50 3.49 -2.00 -11.53
N THR A 51 3.57 -0.79 -10.97
CA THR A 51 4.28 0.33 -11.60
C THR A 51 5.73 0.32 -11.12
N PRO A 52 6.73 0.11 -11.99
CA PRO A 52 8.12 0.23 -11.60
C PRO A 52 8.36 1.62 -11.02
N ILE A 53 9.00 1.69 -9.86
CA ILE A 53 9.42 2.94 -9.25
C ILE A 53 10.40 3.57 -10.26
N ARG A 54 9.96 4.57 -11.04
CA ARG A 54 10.91 5.36 -11.83
C ARG A 54 11.83 6.01 -10.80
N SER A 55 13.09 5.58 -10.78
CA SER A 55 14.15 6.23 -10.03
C SER A 55 14.10 7.73 -10.35
N ALA A 56 13.58 8.51 -9.40
CA ALA A 56 13.73 9.95 -9.36
C ALA A 56 14.95 10.26 -8.47
N LEU A 57 16.09 9.68 -8.82
CA LEU A 57 17.38 10.17 -8.36
C LEU A 57 17.98 10.96 -9.54
N PRO A 58 18.38 12.23 -9.36
CA PRO A 58 19.30 12.87 -10.28
C PRO A 58 20.65 12.13 -10.32
#